data_AF-A0AAD9BZB4-F1
#
_entry.id   AF-A0AAD9BZB4-F1
#
_cell.length_a   1.000
_cell.length_b   1.000
_cell.length_c   1.000
_cell.angle_alpha   90.00
_cell.angle_beta   90.00
_cell.angle_gamma   90.00
#
_symmetry.space_group_name_H-M   'P 1'
#
loop_
_entity.id
_entity.type
_entity.pdbx_description
1 polymer ?
#
loop_
_entity_poly.entity_id
_entity_poly.type
_entity_poly.pdbx_seq_one_letter_code
_entity_poly.pdbx_strand_id
1 'polypeptide(L)'
;MQTDLFDGDGASLASSASSVVGDDDTPTHLEEDQTGRADMSLILKELREFRKDNGQQLKEICEEINKTNTRIAEAEGRIETTEARLQVAKEAVTELLQLQVHLDAKLTDLEGWSRRENIRIHGVKEGAEDNSPSMGTFVEALLREDLNYELRERTAP
;
A
#
# COMPACT_ATOMS: atom_id res chain seq x y z
N MET A 1 -33.10 18.93 13.16
CA MET A 1 -33.14 19.61 14.46
C MET A 1 -32.31 20.88 14.30
N GLN A 2 -32.94 22.01 14.00
CA GLN A 2 -33.57 22.96 14.93
C GLN A 2 -32.55 24.02 15.35
N THR A 3 -32.83 25.25 14.94
CA THR A 3 -32.12 26.50 15.22
C THR A 3 -32.74 27.14 16.46
N ASP A 4 -31.93 27.47 17.46
CA ASP A 4 -32.28 28.35 18.58
C ASP A 4 -31.15 29.40 18.63
N LEU A 5 -31.30 30.67 18.20
CA LEU A 5 -32.21 31.74 18.60
C LEU A 5 -32.17 32.00 20.11
N PHE A 6 -31.28 32.92 20.52
CA PHE A 6 -31.20 33.43 21.88
C PHE A 6 -31.79 34.84 21.89
N ASP A 7 -33.04 34.94 22.33
CA ASP A 7 -33.69 36.19 22.73
C ASP A 7 -33.37 36.46 24.21
N GLY A 8 -32.91 37.69 24.48
CA GLY A 8 -32.66 38.18 25.84
C GLY A 8 -33.20 39.60 25.96
N ASP A 9 -34.49 39.68 26.23
CA ASP A 9 -35.26 40.89 26.56
C ASP A 9 -34.89 41.41 27.96
N GLY A 10 -34.88 42.73 28.14
CA GLY A 10 -34.37 43.40 29.33
C GLY A 10 -34.82 44.85 29.43
N ALA A 11 -36.06 45.00 29.86
CA ALA A 11 -36.89 46.21 29.97
C ALA A 11 -36.24 47.50 30.50
N SER A 12 -36.82 48.57 29.94
CA SER A 12 -36.89 49.98 30.32
C SER A 12 -36.87 50.36 31.81
N LEU A 13 -36.23 51.51 32.10
CA LEU A 13 -36.77 52.52 33.03
C LEU A 13 -36.40 53.93 32.56
N ALA A 14 -37.43 54.74 32.34
CA ALA A 14 -37.34 56.17 32.12
C ALA A 14 -37.14 56.92 33.45
N SER A 15 -36.39 58.01 33.44
CA SER A 15 -36.58 59.13 34.37
C SER A 15 -36.03 60.42 33.77
N SER A 16 -36.71 61.51 34.08
CA SER A 16 -36.77 62.77 33.37
C SER A 16 -35.73 63.82 33.79
N ALA A 17 -35.39 64.67 32.82
CA ALA A 17 -35.07 66.11 32.85
C ALA A 17 -34.34 66.73 34.06
N SER A 18 -33.22 67.41 33.78
CA SER A 18 -32.92 68.72 34.39
C SER A 18 -32.00 69.54 33.49
N SER A 19 -32.47 70.74 33.14
CA SER A 19 -31.74 71.82 32.46
C SER A 19 -30.75 72.50 33.41
N VAL A 20 -29.54 72.83 32.94
CA VAL A 20 -28.80 74.04 33.35
C VAL A 20 -27.89 74.46 32.20
N VAL A 21 -28.02 75.73 31.82
CA VAL A 21 -27.18 76.49 30.89
C VAL A 21 -25.89 76.91 31.61
N GLY A 22 -24.76 76.85 30.91
CA GLY A 22 -23.50 77.48 31.32
C GLY A 22 -22.54 77.53 30.14
N ASP A 23 -22.43 78.71 29.53
CA ASP A 23 -21.34 79.11 28.65
C ASP A 23 -20.00 79.02 29.41
N ASP A 24 -18.97 78.42 28.81
CA ASP A 24 -17.58 78.76 29.09
C ASP A 24 -16.71 78.47 27.85
N ASP A 25 -16.33 79.56 27.16
CA ASP A 25 -15.37 79.59 26.07
C ASP A 25 -13.94 79.34 26.62
N THR A 26 -13.36 78.19 26.32
CA THR A 26 -11.90 78.00 26.35
C THR A 26 -11.42 77.29 25.08
N PRO A 27 -10.69 77.96 24.17
CA PRO A 27 -10.15 77.31 22.98
C PRO A 27 -8.82 76.64 23.33
N THR A 28 -8.88 75.39 23.78
CA THR A 28 -7.72 74.50 23.90
C THR A 28 -7.93 73.30 22.99
N HIS A 29 -7.91 73.49 21.67
CA HIS A 29 -8.24 72.42 20.71
C HIS A 29 -7.37 72.47 19.45
N LEU A 30 -6.04 72.49 19.58
CA LEU A 30 -5.15 72.49 18.40
C LEU A 30 -3.98 71.48 18.45
N GLU A 31 -3.71 70.83 19.59
CA GLU A 31 -2.60 69.86 19.71
C GLU A 31 -3.08 68.39 19.71
N GLU A 32 -4.21 68.07 20.36
CA GLU A 32 -4.75 66.69 20.45
C GLU A 32 -5.37 66.19 19.13
N ASP A 33 -5.93 67.08 18.32
CA ASP A 33 -6.57 66.75 17.05
C ASP A 33 -5.54 66.42 15.94
N GLN A 34 -4.31 66.94 16.06
CA GLN A 34 -3.21 66.60 15.16
C GLN A 34 -2.57 65.25 15.52
N THR A 35 -2.47 64.93 16.81
CA THR A 35 -1.91 63.65 17.29
C THR A 35 -2.86 62.48 17.01
N GLY A 36 -4.15 62.61 17.31
CA GLY A 36 -5.14 61.56 17.00
C GLY A 36 -5.27 61.30 15.50
N ARG A 37 -5.15 62.34 14.66
CA ARG A 37 -5.19 62.22 13.20
C ARG A 37 -3.92 61.60 12.63
N ALA A 38 -2.76 61.88 13.22
CA ALA A 38 -1.50 61.22 12.88
C ALA A 38 -1.53 59.72 13.25
N ASP A 39 -2.05 59.37 14.42
CA ASP A 39 -2.18 57.99 14.91
C ASP A 39 -3.17 57.18 14.06
N MET A 40 -4.31 57.77 13.69
CA MET A 40 -5.25 57.14 12.75
C MET A 40 -4.63 56.93 11.36
N SER A 41 -3.79 57.88 10.89
CA SER A 41 -3.10 57.73 9.61
C SER A 41 -2.09 56.57 9.62
N LEU A 42 -1.44 56.35 10.77
CA LEU A 42 -0.53 55.23 11.01
C LEU A 42 -1.28 53.90 10.96
N ILE A 43 -2.41 53.79 11.67
CA ILE A 43 -3.24 52.59 11.68
C ILE A 43 -3.74 52.23 10.27
N LEU A 44 -4.19 53.22 9.47
CA LEU A 44 -4.61 52.96 8.09
C LEU A 44 -3.47 52.52 7.18
N LYS A 45 -2.27 53.06 7.40
CA LYS A 45 -1.07 52.67 6.66
C LYS A 45 -0.70 51.22 6.99
N GLU A 46 -0.69 50.88 8.27
CA GLU A 46 -0.40 49.54 8.77
C GLU A 46 -1.45 48.53 8.29
N LEU A 47 -2.74 48.89 8.27
CA LEU A 47 -3.81 48.05 7.70
C LEU A 47 -3.60 47.79 6.20
N ARG A 48 -3.10 48.80 5.47
CA ARG A 48 -2.83 48.69 4.03
C ARG A 48 -1.62 47.79 3.76
N GLU A 49 -0.57 47.93 4.57
CA GLU A 49 0.60 47.04 4.54
C GLU A 49 0.19 45.61 4.89
N PHE A 50 -0.54 45.39 5.99
CA PHE A 50 -1.05 44.08 6.38
C PHE A 50 -1.88 43.43 5.27
N ARG A 51 -2.80 44.18 4.63
CA ARG A 51 -3.60 43.64 3.52
C ARG A 51 -2.74 43.27 2.31
N LYS A 52 -1.68 44.03 2.05
CA LYS A 52 -0.75 43.76 0.95
C LYS A 52 0.08 42.52 1.25
N ASP A 53 0.62 42.40 2.46
CA ASP A 53 1.46 41.29 2.89
C ASP A 53 0.65 39.99 2.94
N ASN A 54 -0.56 40.02 3.51
CA ASN A 54 -1.46 38.88 3.53
C ASN A 54 -1.88 38.47 2.10
N GLY A 55 -2.16 39.45 1.23
CA GLY A 55 -2.43 39.19 -0.18
C GLY A 55 -1.24 38.57 -0.93
N GLN A 56 0.00 38.86 -0.52
CA GLN A 56 1.21 38.24 -1.07
C GLN A 56 1.39 36.82 -0.53
N GLN A 57 1.24 36.62 0.78
CA GLN A 57 1.31 35.30 1.42
C GLN A 57 0.28 34.32 0.85
N LEU A 58 -0.96 34.77 0.63
CA LEU A 58 -2.00 33.94 0.02
C LEU A 58 -1.66 33.51 -1.41
N LYS A 59 -1.01 34.39 -2.19
CA LYS A 59 -0.54 34.03 -3.53
C LYS A 59 0.56 32.98 -3.47
N GLU A 60 1.51 33.17 -2.58
CA GLU A 60 2.63 32.23 -2.39
C GLU A 60 2.12 30.85 -1.95
N ILE A 61 1.16 30.81 -1.01
CA ILE A 61 0.48 29.58 -0.61
C ILE A 61 -0.25 28.94 -1.80
N CYS A 62 -0.98 29.71 -2.60
CA CYS A 62 -1.65 29.19 -3.80
C CYS A 62 -0.65 28.58 -4.80
N GLU A 63 0.50 29.22 -4.99
CA GLU A 63 1.57 28.71 -5.87
C GLU A 63 2.17 27.41 -5.33
N GLU A 64 2.43 27.33 -4.02
CA GLU A 64 2.90 26.09 -3.38
C GLU A 64 1.85 24.97 -3.45
N ILE A 65 0.57 25.27 -3.25
CA ILE A 65 -0.53 24.31 -3.41
C ILE A 65 -0.57 23.80 -4.85
N ASN A 66 -0.43 24.67 -5.84
CA ASN A 66 -0.41 24.25 -7.24
C ASN A 66 0.80 23.35 -7.54
N LYS A 67 1.98 23.70 -7.02
CA LYS A 67 3.20 22.89 -7.18
C LYS A 67 3.13 21.55 -6.47
N THR A 68 2.46 21.48 -5.32
CA THR A 68 2.26 20.21 -4.62
C THR A 68 1.24 19.35 -5.34
N ASN A 69 0.14 19.93 -5.83
CA ASN A 69 -0.85 19.22 -6.65
C ASN A 69 -0.25 18.62 -7.92
N THR A 70 0.62 19.34 -8.63
CA THR A 70 1.28 18.79 -9.83
C THR A 70 2.18 17.59 -9.48
N ARG A 71 2.96 17.71 -8.40
CA ARG A 71 3.81 16.59 -7.92
C ARG A 71 2.99 15.39 -7.47
N ILE A 72 1.83 15.61 -6.85
CA ILE A 72 0.91 14.53 -6.45
C ILE A 72 0.36 13.84 -7.70
N ALA A 73 -0.13 14.57 -8.68
CA ALA A 73 -0.66 13.99 -9.92
C ALA A 73 0.41 13.17 -10.68
N GLU A 74 1.66 13.64 -10.71
CA GLU A 74 2.77 12.87 -11.28
C GLU A 74 3.07 11.59 -10.49
N ALA A 75 3.04 11.66 -9.16
CA ALA A 75 3.25 10.50 -8.30
C ALA A 75 2.12 9.47 -8.48
N GLU A 76 0.87 9.92 -8.54
CA GLU A 76 -0.30 9.07 -8.80
C GLU A 76 -0.19 8.34 -10.14
N GLY A 77 0.17 9.04 -11.22
CA GLY A 77 0.38 8.40 -12.53
C GLY A 77 1.54 7.38 -12.53
N ARG A 78 2.62 7.64 -11.77
CA ARG A 78 3.71 6.66 -11.59
C ARG A 78 3.25 5.44 -10.78
N ILE A 79 2.38 5.63 -9.80
CA ILE A 79 1.81 4.53 -9.01
C ILE A 79 0.90 3.68 -9.91
N GLU A 80 -0.04 4.29 -10.63
CA GLU A 80 -0.96 3.60 -11.53
C GLU A 80 -0.22 2.74 -12.56
N THR A 81 0.79 3.32 -13.22
CA THR A 81 1.61 2.57 -14.20
C THR A 81 2.40 1.41 -13.57
N THR A 82 2.87 1.58 -12.34
CA THR A 82 3.59 0.53 -11.61
C THR A 82 2.64 -0.59 -11.16
N GLU A 83 1.45 -0.23 -10.68
CA GLU A 83 0.41 -1.17 -10.28
C GLU A 83 -0.09 -2.00 -11.45
N ALA A 84 -0.33 -1.38 -12.61
CA ALA A 84 -0.71 -2.09 -13.84
C ALA A 84 0.36 -3.13 -14.25
N ARG A 85 1.65 -2.74 -14.22
CA ARG A 85 2.75 -3.66 -14.51
C ARG A 85 2.86 -4.78 -13.48
N LEU A 86 2.65 -4.46 -12.20
CA LEU A 86 2.68 -5.45 -11.12
C LEU A 86 1.54 -6.47 -11.28
N GLN A 87 0.35 -6.02 -11.70
CA GLN A 87 -0.79 -6.90 -11.93
C GLN A 87 -0.49 -7.91 -13.05
N VAL A 88 0.02 -7.43 -14.19
CA VAL A 88 0.42 -8.31 -15.31
C VAL A 88 1.50 -9.30 -14.88
N ALA A 89 2.50 -8.86 -14.10
CA ALA A 89 3.55 -9.74 -13.60
C ALA A 89 3.00 -10.81 -12.64
N LYS A 90 2.06 -10.46 -11.76
CA LYS A 90 1.41 -11.42 -10.85
C LYS A 90 0.63 -12.48 -11.62
N GLU A 91 -0.12 -12.09 -12.64
CA GLU A 91 -0.87 -13.01 -13.49
C GLU A 91 0.07 -14.00 -14.19
N ALA A 92 1.12 -13.51 -14.84
CA ALA A 92 2.11 -14.34 -15.51
C ALA A 92 2.80 -15.33 -14.56
N VAL A 93 3.17 -14.89 -13.35
CA VAL A 93 3.77 -15.77 -12.33
C VAL A 93 2.78 -16.84 -11.86
N THR A 94 1.51 -16.49 -11.73
CA THR A 94 0.47 -17.43 -11.30
C THR A 94 0.26 -18.53 -12.36
N GLU A 95 0.19 -18.15 -13.64
CA GLU A 95 0.09 -19.10 -14.75
C GLU A 95 1.33 -20.00 -14.84
N LEU A 96 2.52 -19.42 -14.67
CA LEU A 96 3.77 -20.18 -14.70
C LEU A 96 3.84 -21.22 -13.56
N LEU A 97 3.37 -20.85 -12.36
CA LEU A 97 3.32 -21.75 -11.22
C LEU A 97 2.37 -22.93 -11.47
N GLN A 98 1.19 -22.66 -12.05
CA GLN A 98 0.24 -23.71 -12.42
C GLN A 98 0.83 -24.67 -13.46
N LEU A 99 1.54 -24.12 -14.46
CA LEU A 99 2.23 -24.92 -15.46
C LEU A 99 3.32 -25.79 -14.82
N GLN A 100 4.10 -25.24 -13.89
CA GLN A 100 5.14 -25.98 -13.18
C GLN A 100 4.56 -27.17 -12.42
N VAL A 101 3.49 -26.96 -11.63
CA VAL A 101 2.82 -28.05 -10.89
C VAL A 101 2.35 -29.15 -11.84
N HIS A 102 1.78 -28.77 -12.99
CA HIS A 102 1.34 -29.74 -14.00
C HIS A 102 2.49 -30.53 -14.63
N LEU A 103 3.61 -29.86 -14.91
CA LEU A 103 4.80 -30.52 -15.46
C LEU A 103 5.44 -31.46 -14.44
N ASP A 104 5.52 -31.06 -13.17
CA ASP A 104 6.05 -31.91 -12.10
C ASP A 104 5.20 -33.17 -11.90
N ALA A 105 3.87 -33.06 -11.99
CA ALA A 105 2.97 -34.21 -11.96
C ALA A 105 3.23 -35.15 -13.14
N LYS A 106 3.36 -34.61 -14.35
CA LYS A 106 3.68 -35.40 -15.56
C LYS A 106 5.05 -36.09 -15.46
N LEU A 107 6.06 -35.41 -14.93
CA LEU A 107 7.38 -36.00 -14.73
C LEU A 107 7.32 -37.14 -13.73
N THR A 108 6.63 -36.94 -12.61
CA THR A 108 6.43 -37.99 -11.59
C THR A 108 5.74 -39.21 -12.18
N ASP A 109 4.71 -39.01 -13.01
CA ASP A 109 4.02 -40.09 -13.70
C ASP A 109 4.96 -40.82 -14.67
N LEU A 110 5.70 -40.10 -15.51
CA LEU A 110 6.64 -40.69 -16.46
C LEU A 110 7.78 -41.46 -15.77
N GLU A 111 8.32 -40.93 -14.69
CA GLU A 111 9.31 -41.64 -13.86
C GLU A 111 8.71 -42.90 -13.24
N GLY A 112 7.47 -42.80 -12.75
CA GLY A 112 6.73 -43.95 -12.25
C GLY A 112 6.59 -45.02 -13.33
N TRP A 113 6.09 -44.66 -14.51
CA TRP A 113 5.94 -45.56 -15.65
C TRP A 113 7.27 -46.19 -16.08
N SER A 114 8.33 -45.39 -16.19
CA SER A 114 9.68 -45.86 -16.54
C SER A 114 10.23 -46.89 -15.55
N ARG A 115 9.85 -46.78 -14.27
CA ARG A 115 10.32 -47.68 -13.21
C ARG A 115 9.37 -48.85 -12.91
N ARG A 116 8.17 -48.90 -13.51
CA ARG A 116 7.17 -49.96 -13.22
C ARG A 116 7.68 -51.36 -13.49
N GLU A 117 8.50 -51.52 -14.51
CA GLU A 117 9.06 -52.82 -14.89
C GLU A 117 10.41 -53.12 -14.21
N ASN A 118 10.91 -52.20 -13.38
CA ASN A 118 12.18 -52.35 -12.69
C ASN A 118 11.97 -52.89 -11.27
N ILE A 119 12.70 -53.94 -10.91
CA ILE A 119 12.73 -54.51 -9.56
C ILE A 119 14.04 -54.11 -8.89
N ARG A 120 13.98 -53.64 -7.63
CA ARG A 120 15.15 -53.36 -6.80
C ARG A 120 15.28 -54.43 -5.74
N ILE A 121 16.39 -55.17 -5.76
CA ILE A 121 16.69 -56.23 -4.80
C ILE A 121 17.70 -55.67 -3.80
N HIS A 122 17.37 -55.74 -2.50
CA HIS A 122 18.19 -55.23 -1.41
C HIS A 122 18.78 -56.37 -0.57
N GLY A 123 19.96 -56.16 0.01
CA GLY A 123 20.59 -57.15 0.90
C GLY A 123 21.54 -58.14 0.21
N VAL A 124 21.82 -57.96 -1.08
CA VAL A 124 22.83 -58.74 -1.82
C VAL A 124 24.23 -58.29 -1.37
N LYS A 125 25.08 -59.25 -0.97
CA LYS A 125 26.49 -58.96 -0.61
C LYS A 125 27.28 -58.59 -1.87
N GLU A 126 28.11 -57.56 -1.78
CA GLU A 126 29.02 -57.17 -2.86
C GLU A 126 29.97 -58.34 -3.22
N GLY A 127 30.14 -58.61 -4.52
CA GLY A 127 30.96 -59.72 -5.03
C GLY A 127 30.27 -61.09 -5.05
N ALA A 128 29.02 -61.20 -4.61
CA ALA A 128 28.26 -62.47 -4.71
C ALA A 128 28.01 -62.92 -6.16
N GLU A 129 28.14 -61.99 -7.12
CA GLU A 129 27.95 -62.21 -8.56
C GLU A 129 29.15 -62.92 -9.21
N ASP A 130 30.34 -62.85 -8.61
CA ASP A 130 31.62 -63.30 -9.22
C ASP A 130 31.64 -64.80 -9.54
N ASN A 131 30.83 -65.59 -8.84
CA ASN A 131 30.72 -67.04 -9.05
C ASN A 131 29.73 -67.42 -10.16
N SER A 132 29.01 -66.46 -10.73
CA SER A 132 28.02 -66.70 -11.78
C SER A 132 28.55 -66.29 -13.16
N PRO A 133 28.26 -67.06 -14.23
CA PRO A 133 28.72 -66.75 -15.57
C PRO A 133 28.05 -65.51 -16.18
N SER A 134 26.90 -65.08 -15.64
CA SER A 134 26.20 -63.86 -16.04
C SER A 134 25.27 -63.35 -14.93
N MET A 135 24.88 -62.08 -15.01
CA MET A 135 23.89 -61.47 -14.12
C MET A 135 22.53 -62.20 -14.15
N GLY A 136 22.08 -62.64 -15.33
CA GLY A 136 20.81 -63.38 -15.47
C GLY A 136 20.82 -64.70 -14.68
N THR A 137 21.90 -65.47 -14.80
CA THR A 137 22.06 -66.72 -14.05
C THR A 137 22.16 -66.51 -12.54
N PHE A 138 22.77 -65.40 -12.11
CA PHE A 138 22.84 -65.03 -10.70
C PHE A 138 21.45 -64.70 -10.13
N VAL A 139 20.69 -63.85 -10.83
CA VAL A 139 19.32 -63.48 -10.42
C VAL A 139 18.40 -64.69 -10.40
N GLU A 140 18.50 -65.60 -11.37
CA GLU A 140 17.73 -66.86 -11.34
C GLU A 140 18.05 -67.73 -10.12
N ALA A 141 19.33 -67.87 -9.76
CA ALA A 141 19.73 -68.65 -8.58
C ALA A 141 19.20 -68.01 -7.30
N LEU A 142 19.33 -66.68 -7.18
CA LEU A 142 18.83 -65.90 -6.04
C LEU A 142 17.32 -66.06 -5.86
N LEU A 143 16.56 -65.93 -6.96
CA LEU A 143 15.10 -66.07 -6.92
C LEU A 143 14.67 -67.51 -6.61
N ARG A 144 15.39 -68.53 -7.08
CA ARG A 144 15.08 -69.93 -6.79
C ARG A 144 15.29 -70.28 -5.32
N GLU A 145 16.38 -69.79 -4.73
CA GLU A 145 16.71 -70.01 -3.32
C GLU A 145 15.67 -69.35 -2.40
N ASP A 146 15.31 -68.10 -2.66
CA ASP A 146 14.42 -67.34 -1.77
C ASP A 146 12.92 -67.64 -1.97
N LEU A 147 12.49 -67.96 -3.20
CA LEU A 147 11.06 -68.14 -3.52
C LEU A 147 10.60 -69.60 -3.59
N ASN A 148 11.47 -70.60 -3.35
CA ASN A 148 11.16 -72.03 -3.40
C ASN A 148 10.37 -72.45 -4.67
N TYR A 149 10.68 -71.84 -5.83
CA TYR A 149 10.04 -72.19 -7.09
C TYR A 149 10.68 -73.45 -7.69
N GLU A 150 9.96 -74.58 -7.66
CA GLU A 150 10.26 -75.72 -8.52
C GLU A 150 9.84 -75.40 -9.95
N LEU A 151 10.78 -75.48 -10.90
CA LEU A 151 10.47 -75.37 -12.32
C LEU A 151 9.56 -76.52 -12.73
N ARG A 152 8.27 -76.23 -12.96
CA ARG A 152 7.42 -77.14 -13.72
C ARG A 152 7.94 -77.12 -15.16
N GLU A 153 8.79 -78.09 -15.50
CA GLU A 153 9.28 -78.29 -16.86
C GLU A 153 8.09 -78.28 -17.82
N ARG A 154 8.00 -77.25 -18.66
CA ARG A 154 7.09 -77.28 -19.81
C ARG A 154 7.68 -78.29 -20.79
N THR A 155 7.26 -79.53 -20.68
CA THR A 155 7.34 -80.50 -21.78
C THR A 155 6.51 -79.93 -22.94
N ALA A 156 7.18 -79.38 -23.95
CA ALA A 156 6.54 -79.03 -25.22
C ALA A 156 6.24 -80.32 -26.02
N PRO A 157 5.17 -80.34 -26.84
CA PRO A 157 4.88 -81.42 -27.79
C PRO A 157 5.85 -81.43 -28.98
#